data_AF-A0A3D0WDN7-F1
#
_entry.id   AF-A0A3D0WDN7-F1
#
_cell.length_a   1.000
_cell.length_b   1.000
_cell.length_c   1.000
_cell.angle_alpha   90.00
_cell.angle_beta   90.00
_cell.angle_gamma   90.00
#
_symmetry.space_group_name_H-M   'P 1'
#
loop_
_entity.id
_entity.type
_entity.pdbx_description
1 polymer ?
#
loop_
_entity_poly.entity_id
_entity_poly.type
_entity_poly.pdbx_seq_one_letter_code
_entity_poly.pdbx_strand_id
1 'polypeptide(L)'
;ADLLSQSEHDPTSQSILFTDDAGFADAVADAVDRQIGTLSTAKVARAAWDANGAIVLVPSLEEAMPLVNRLAPEHLELAVADPAPLFDLVRHAGSVFLGRHTPEAVGDYVAGPNHVLPTGRRARFASGLSVLDFMKRTSFLSLSQEGLAVIGPAAVRLAEAEGLPAHARSVALRLS
;
A
#
# COMPACT_ATOMS: atom_id res chain seq x y z
N ALA A 1 8.74 -13.62 15.90
CA ALA A 1 8.21 -12.41 16.56
C ALA A 1 7.30 -11.66 15.60
N ASP A 2 7.80 -11.09 14.50
CA ASP A 2 6.98 -10.22 13.63
C ASP A 2 5.82 -10.96 12.92
N LEU A 3 6.03 -12.20 12.46
CA LEU A 3 4.91 -13.04 11.99
C LEU A 3 3.80 -13.21 13.06
N LEU A 4 4.18 -13.21 14.34
CA LEU A 4 3.27 -13.39 15.46
C LEU A 4 2.64 -12.09 15.95
N SER A 5 3.31 -10.94 15.83
CA SER A 5 2.68 -9.63 16.10
C SER A 5 1.48 -9.46 15.18
N GLN A 6 1.61 -9.77 13.89
CA GLN A 6 0.48 -9.73 12.98
C GLN A 6 -0.58 -10.81 13.28
N SER A 7 -0.16 -12.04 13.63
CA SER A 7 -1.08 -13.15 13.88
C SER A 7 -1.93 -12.95 15.15
N GLU A 8 -1.45 -12.21 16.14
CA GLU A 8 -2.19 -12.01 17.39
C GLU A 8 -3.30 -10.96 17.32
N HIS A 9 -3.35 -10.15 16.25
CA HIS A 9 -4.36 -9.11 16.08
C HIS A 9 -5.78 -9.67 15.88
N ASP A 10 -5.96 -10.65 14.99
CA ASP A 10 -7.27 -11.21 14.64
C ASP A 10 -7.13 -12.65 14.10
N PRO A 11 -8.07 -13.58 14.34
CA PRO A 11 -8.02 -14.94 13.79
C PRO A 11 -7.99 -15.02 12.26
N THR A 12 -8.33 -13.94 11.56
CA THR A 12 -8.28 -13.83 10.10
C THR A 12 -7.02 -13.13 9.59
N SER A 13 -6.13 -12.67 10.48
CA SER A 13 -4.82 -12.13 10.13
C SER A 13 -4.01 -13.13 9.31
N GLN A 14 -3.27 -12.61 8.33
CA GLN A 14 -2.40 -13.38 7.45
C GLN A 14 -0.95 -12.95 7.64
N SER A 15 -0.08 -13.90 7.95
CA SER A 15 1.37 -13.71 8.12
C SER A 15 2.12 -14.61 7.16
N ILE A 16 2.92 -14.02 6.27
CA ILE A 16 3.61 -14.76 5.21
C ILE A 16 5.11 -14.45 5.26
N LEU A 17 5.92 -15.50 5.36
CA LEU A 17 7.37 -15.41 5.12
C LEU A 17 7.68 -15.80 3.68
N PHE A 18 8.44 -14.96 2.98
CA PHE A 18 9.17 -15.35 1.77
C PHE A 18 10.65 -15.50 2.14
N THR A 19 11.26 -16.61 1.74
CA THR A 19 12.69 -16.85 1.94
C THR A 19 13.25 -17.73 0.82
N ASP A 20 14.55 -17.61 0.56
CA ASP A 20 15.31 -18.45 -0.36
C ASP A 20 16.16 -19.52 0.34
N ASP A 21 16.03 -19.63 1.67
CA ASP A 21 16.74 -20.59 2.50
C ASP A 21 15.75 -21.55 3.19
N ALA A 22 15.78 -22.82 2.78
CA ALA A 22 14.94 -23.87 3.35
C ALA A 22 15.25 -24.16 4.83
N GLY A 23 16.53 -24.07 5.23
CA GLY A 23 16.91 -24.25 6.63
C GLY A 23 16.42 -23.09 7.50
N PHE A 24 16.43 -21.87 6.95
CA PHE A 24 15.82 -20.73 7.63
C PHE A 24 14.30 -20.85 7.72
N ALA A 25 13.64 -21.33 6.66
CA ALA A 25 12.20 -21.61 6.68
C ALA A 25 11.81 -22.57 7.82
N ASP A 26 12.51 -23.71 7.94
CA ASP A 26 12.28 -24.68 9.01
C ASP A 26 12.54 -24.06 10.39
N ALA A 27 13.64 -23.32 10.55
CA ALA A 27 13.97 -22.65 11.80
C ALA A 27 12.92 -21.62 12.22
N VAL A 28 12.32 -20.89 11.27
CA VAL A 28 11.24 -19.94 11.54
C VAL A 28 9.94 -20.68 11.89
N ALA A 29 9.59 -21.76 11.21
CA ALA A 29 8.42 -22.57 11.54
C ALA A 29 8.50 -23.08 12.99
N ASP A 30 9.64 -23.67 13.36
CA ASP A 30 9.90 -24.13 14.72
C ASP A 30 9.86 -22.98 15.74
N ALA A 31 10.41 -21.81 15.41
CA ALA A 31 10.39 -20.65 16.28
C ALA A 31 8.99 -20.09 16.49
N VAL A 32 8.15 -20.08 15.45
CA VAL A 32 6.75 -19.69 15.53
C VAL A 32 5.99 -20.59 16.49
N ASP A 33 6.13 -21.91 16.35
CA ASP A 33 5.43 -22.87 17.22
C ASP A 33 5.85 -22.75 18.69
N ARG A 34 7.15 -22.62 18.95
CA ARG A 34 7.65 -22.38 20.31
C ARG A 34 7.13 -21.06 20.88
N GLN A 35 7.18 -19.97 20.12
CA GLN A 35 6.81 -18.65 20.62
C GLN A 35 5.31 -18.52 20.88
N ILE A 36 4.43 -19.09 20.03
CA ILE A 36 2.98 -19.03 20.26
C ILE A 36 2.61 -19.62 21.63
N GLY A 37 3.25 -20.71 22.06
CA GLY A 37 3.00 -21.32 23.37
C GLY A 37 3.31 -20.42 24.57
N THR A 38 4.03 -19.31 24.36
CA THR A 38 4.41 -18.36 25.41
C THR A 38 3.54 -17.11 25.47
N LEU A 39 2.70 -16.88 24.46
CA LEU A 39 1.88 -15.67 24.35
C LEU A 39 0.59 -15.79 25.16
N SER A 40 0.17 -14.71 25.82
CA SER A 40 -1.17 -14.63 26.42
C SER A 40 -2.28 -14.67 25.36
N THR A 41 -1.96 -14.24 24.14
CA THR A 41 -2.81 -14.22 22.93
C THR A 41 -2.74 -15.54 22.13
N ALA A 42 -2.10 -16.60 22.67
CA ALA A 42 -1.81 -17.86 21.97
C ALA A 42 -2.99 -18.44 21.18
N LYS A 43 -4.21 -18.38 21.73
CA LYS A 43 -5.40 -18.91 21.06
C LYS A 43 -5.71 -18.17 19.74
N VAL A 44 -5.60 -16.85 19.74
CA VAL A 44 -5.84 -16.01 18.54
C VAL A 44 -4.70 -16.20 17.55
N ALA A 45 -3.46 -16.05 18.02
CA ALA A 45 -2.27 -16.20 17.19
C ALA A 45 -2.18 -17.59 16.53
N ARG A 46 -2.53 -18.66 17.26
CA ARG A 46 -2.57 -20.02 16.72
C ARG A 46 -3.64 -20.18 15.64
N ALA A 47 -4.86 -19.69 15.89
CA ALA A 47 -5.94 -19.77 14.91
C ALA A 47 -5.59 -19.04 13.61
N ALA A 48 -5.00 -17.83 13.71
CA ALA A 48 -4.56 -17.06 12.56
C ALA A 48 -3.42 -17.75 11.80
N TRP A 49 -2.39 -18.22 12.51
CA TRP A 49 -1.24 -18.90 11.92
C TRP A 49 -1.63 -20.20 11.21
N ASP A 50 -2.41 -21.07 11.85
CA ASP A 50 -2.77 -22.36 11.26
C ASP A 50 -3.67 -22.21 10.01
N ALA A 51 -4.53 -21.19 9.97
CA ALA A 51 -5.46 -20.97 8.87
C ALA A 51 -4.86 -20.14 7.73
N ASN A 52 -4.02 -19.16 8.04
CA ASN A 52 -3.61 -18.11 7.10
C ASN A 52 -2.09 -17.87 7.07
N GLY A 53 -1.33 -18.51 7.96
CA GLY A 53 0.13 -18.47 7.98
C GLY A 53 0.72 -19.21 6.78
N ALA A 54 1.81 -18.68 6.21
CA ALA A 54 2.52 -19.38 5.16
C ALA A 54 4.02 -19.09 5.20
N ILE A 55 4.82 -20.09 4.85
CA ILE A 55 6.23 -19.92 4.50
C ILE A 55 6.39 -20.35 3.06
N VAL A 56 6.89 -19.43 2.23
CA VAL A 56 7.04 -19.61 0.79
C VAL A 56 8.53 -19.60 0.46
N LEU A 57 9.04 -20.78 0.10
CA LEU A 57 10.40 -20.94 -0.41
C LEU A 57 10.45 -20.48 -1.88
N VAL A 58 11.37 -19.58 -2.19
CA VAL A 58 11.62 -19.05 -3.53
C VAL A 58 13.09 -19.31 -3.94
N PRO A 59 13.43 -19.32 -5.23
CA PRO A 59 14.83 -19.51 -5.65
C PRO A 59 15.73 -18.33 -5.27
N SER A 60 15.18 -17.11 -5.24
CA SER A 60 15.84 -15.90 -4.72
C SER A 60 14.78 -14.92 -4.20
N LEU A 61 15.19 -13.98 -3.35
CA LEU A 61 14.27 -12.98 -2.81
C LEU A 61 13.71 -12.03 -3.88
N GLU A 62 14.45 -11.77 -4.96
CA GLU A 62 13.96 -10.99 -6.10
C GLU A 62 12.77 -11.69 -6.79
N GLU A 63 12.78 -13.02 -6.86
CA GLU A 63 11.67 -13.80 -7.41
C GLU A 63 10.40 -13.76 -6.53
N ALA A 64 10.52 -13.40 -5.26
CA ALA A 64 9.36 -13.14 -4.41
C ALA A 64 8.65 -11.83 -4.78
N MET A 65 9.34 -10.84 -5.34
CA MET A 65 8.80 -9.49 -5.54
C MET A 65 7.55 -9.43 -6.44
N PRO A 66 7.44 -10.18 -7.56
CA PRO A 66 6.19 -10.29 -8.30
C PRO A 66 5.02 -10.85 -7.47
N LEU A 67 5.29 -11.78 -6.54
CA LEU A 67 4.28 -12.35 -5.65
C LEU A 67 3.87 -11.35 -4.57
N VAL A 68 4.83 -10.66 -3.96
CA VAL A 68 4.61 -9.57 -3.00
C VAL A 68 3.78 -8.45 -3.63
N ASN A 69 4.11 -8.03 -4.85
CA ASN A 69 3.33 -7.00 -5.56
C ASN A 69 1.91 -7.45 -5.92
N ARG A 70 1.69 -8.74 -6.20
CA ARG A 70 0.34 -9.31 -6.38
C ARG A 70 -0.41 -9.45 -5.06
N LEU A 71 0.30 -9.71 -3.96
CA LEU A 71 -0.24 -9.71 -2.60
C LEU A 71 -0.71 -8.32 -2.20
N ALA A 72 0.09 -7.29 -2.50
CA ALA A 72 -0.13 -5.91 -2.09
C ALA A 72 -0.41 -5.84 -0.58
N PRO A 73 0.57 -6.27 0.24
CA PRO A 73 0.39 -6.42 1.68
C PRO A 73 0.13 -5.08 2.36
N GLU A 74 -0.53 -5.13 3.51
CA GLU A 74 -0.67 -3.99 4.41
C GLU A 74 0.70 -3.55 4.93
N HIS A 75 1.43 -4.47 5.56
CA HIS A 75 2.80 -4.31 6.03
C HIS A 75 3.76 -5.20 5.24
N LEU A 76 4.90 -4.66 4.79
CA LEU A 76 5.98 -5.40 4.15
C LEU A 76 7.28 -5.18 4.91
N GLU A 77 7.86 -6.25 5.44
CA GLU A 77 9.20 -6.21 6.02
C GLU A 77 10.25 -6.77 5.05
N LEU A 78 11.31 -6.00 4.81
CA LEU A 78 12.49 -6.43 4.05
C LEU A 78 13.65 -6.68 5.02
N ALA A 79 13.61 -7.83 5.71
CA ALA A 79 14.54 -8.21 6.78
C ALA A 79 15.91 -8.74 6.28
N VAL A 80 16.51 -8.06 5.29
CA VAL A 80 17.79 -8.41 4.67
C VAL A 80 18.89 -7.44 5.08
N ALA A 81 20.16 -7.78 4.77
CA ALA A 81 21.30 -6.93 5.07
C ALA A 81 21.33 -5.64 4.22
N ASP A 82 20.99 -5.75 2.94
CA ASP A 82 20.87 -4.63 2.01
C ASP A 82 19.46 -4.62 1.40
N PRO A 83 18.50 -3.88 1.98
CA PRO A 83 17.11 -3.90 1.54
C PRO A 83 16.83 -3.00 0.34
N ALA A 84 17.74 -2.09 -0.03
CA ALA A 84 17.49 -1.10 -1.08
C ALA A 84 17.19 -1.74 -2.44
N PRO A 85 17.94 -2.77 -2.92
CA PRO A 85 17.64 -3.41 -4.20
C PRO A 85 16.25 -4.07 -4.26
N LEU A 86 15.78 -4.67 -3.16
CA LEU A 86 14.44 -5.26 -3.08
C LEU A 86 13.37 -4.17 -2.99
N PHE A 87 13.65 -3.09 -2.24
CA PHE A 87 12.73 -1.97 -2.10
C PHE A 87 12.42 -1.30 -3.45
N ASP A 88 13.42 -1.16 -4.33
CA ASP A 88 13.24 -0.62 -5.69
C ASP A 88 12.26 -1.45 -6.55
N LEU A 89 12.02 -2.72 -6.19
CA LEU A 89 11.08 -3.61 -6.86
C LEU A 89 9.67 -3.56 -6.25
N VAL A 90 9.47 -2.86 -5.12
CA VAL A 90 8.16 -2.71 -4.47
C VAL A 90 7.30 -1.72 -5.26
N ARG A 91 6.13 -2.19 -5.68
CA ARG A 91 5.08 -1.38 -6.32
C ARG A 91 3.85 -1.20 -5.44
N HIS A 92 3.54 -2.21 -4.63
CA HIS A 92 2.32 -2.23 -3.81
C HIS A 92 2.62 -2.74 -2.40
N ALA A 93 2.54 -1.85 -1.41
CA ALA A 93 2.55 -2.12 0.02
C ALA A 93 1.89 -0.93 0.74
N GLY A 94 1.22 -1.16 1.87
CA GLY A 94 0.68 -0.07 2.69
C GLY A 94 1.80 0.70 3.41
N SER A 95 2.67 -0.03 4.10
CA SER A 95 3.91 0.46 4.70
C SER A 95 5.04 -0.54 4.50
N VAL A 96 6.27 -0.05 4.41
CA VAL A 96 7.47 -0.89 4.20
C VAL A 96 8.50 -0.63 5.30
N PHE A 97 8.99 -1.71 5.89
CA PHE A 97 9.96 -1.72 6.97
C PHE A 97 11.28 -2.30 6.46
N LEU A 98 12.38 -1.55 6.62
CA LEU A 98 13.65 -1.85 5.93
C LEU A 98 14.73 -2.30 6.92
N GLY A 99 15.21 -3.53 6.74
CA GLY A 99 16.30 -4.10 7.53
C GLY A 99 15.85 -4.81 8.82
N ARG A 100 16.77 -5.57 9.40
CA ARG A 100 16.51 -6.51 10.52
C ARG A 100 16.17 -5.85 11.86
N HIS A 101 16.30 -4.53 11.98
CA HIS A 101 16.09 -3.79 13.23
C HIS A 101 14.87 -2.87 13.16
N THR A 102 13.95 -3.15 12.24
CA THR A 102 12.78 -2.32 11.98
C THR A 102 11.53 -3.19 12.02
N PRO A 103 11.17 -3.74 13.19
CA PRO A 103 9.97 -4.57 13.31
C PRO A 103 8.70 -3.72 13.11
N GLU A 104 7.64 -4.33 12.57
CA GLU A 104 6.31 -3.75 12.34
C GLU A 104 5.84 -2.88 13.51
N ALA A 105 5.93 -3.40 14.73
CA ALA A 105 5.46 -2.74 15.95
C ALA A 105 6.05 -1.33 16.15
N VAL A 106 7.27 -1.06 15.68
CA VAL A 106 7.87 0.28 15.79
C VAL A 106 7.11 1.29 14.92
N GLY A 107 6.63 0.87 13.75
CA GLY A 107 5.73 1.66 12.89
C GLY A 107 4.36 1.89 13.51
N ASP A 108 3.83 0.89 14.21
CA ASP A 108 2.51 0.98 14.82
C ASP A 108 2.41 1.99 15.96
N TYR A 109 3.53 2.26 16.63
CA TYR A 109 3.52 3.03 17.87
C TYR A 109 4.32 4.34 17.83
N VAL A 110 5.56 4.33 17.34
CA VAL A 110 6.53 5.40 17.67
C VAL A 110 7.36 5.95 16.53
N ALA A 111 7.41 5.29 15.37
CA ALA A 111 8.25 5.75 14.25
C ALA A 111 7.72 7.01 13.55
N GLY A 112 6.42 7.27 13.63
CA GLY A 112 5.77 8.44 13.02
C GLY A 112 4.81 8.16 11.84
N PRO A 113 5.00 7.13 10.98
CA PRO A 113 3.98 6.73 10.00
C PRO A 113 2.65 6.37 10.65
N ASN A 114 1.57 6.38 9.86
CA ASN A 114 0.24 6.01 10.33
C ASN A 114 0.00 4.51 10.15
N HIS A 115 -0.51 3.83 11.18
CA HIS A 115 -0.83 2.40 11.12
C HIS A 115 -2.21 2.07 10.56
N VAL A 116 -3.02 3.08 10.20
CA VAL A 116 -4.30 2.85 9.50
C VAL A 116 -3.98 2.68 8.02
N LEU A 117 -3.86 1.43 7.59
CA LEU A 117 -3.35 1.06 6.27
C LEU A 117 -4.38 0.29 5.41
N PRO A 118 -4.19 0.24 4.08
CA PRO A 118 -5.08 -0.45 3.18
C PRO A 118 -4.91 -1.98 3.22
N THR A 119 -5.80 -2.66 3.95
CA THR A 119 -5.89 -4.14 4.01
C THR A 119 -6.58 -4.76 2.78
N GLY A 120 -6.55 -6.10 2.67
CA GLY A 120 -7.32 -6.82 1.64
C GLY A 120 -6.81 -6.57 0.22
N ARG A 121 -5.49 -6.41 0.08
CA ARG A 121 -4.79 -6.09 -1.17
C ARG A 121 -5.13 -4.72 -1.77
N ARG A 122 -5.70 -3.81 -0.97
CA ARG A 122 -6.07 -2.44 -1.40
C ARG A 122 -4.86 -1.52 -1.57
N ALA A 123 -3.69 -1.88 -1.07
CA ALA A 123 -2.43 -1.19 -1.36
C ALA A 123 -2.09 -1.09 -2.87
N ARG A 124 -2.85 -1.79 -3.73
CA ARG A 124 -2.80 -1.58 -5.19
C ARG A 124 -3.30 -0.22 -5.66
N PHE A 125 -4.19 0.42 -4.90
CA PHE A 125 -4.86 1.66 -5.34
C PHE A 125 -5.19 2.65 -4.21
N ALA A 126 -5.01 2.25 -2.94
CA ALA A 126 -5.21 3.10 -1.78
C ALA A 126 -3.88 3.30 -1.04
N SER A 127 -3.77 4.44 -0.36
CA SER A 127 -2.64 4.78 0.50
C SER A 127 -2.99 4.54 1.97
N GLY A 128 -1.97 4.51 2.83
CA GLY A 128 -2.18 4.65 4.28
C GLY A 128 -2.78 6.01 4.64
N LEU A 129 -3.46 6.06 5.79
CA LEU A 129 -4.10 7.28 6.28
C LEU A 129 -3.06 8.40 6.47
N SER A 130 -3.40 9.58 5.98
CA SER A 130 -2.54 10.75 5.98
C SER A 130 -3.35 12.01 6.25
N VAL A 131 -2.67 13.15 6.40
CA VAL A 131 -3.36 14.44 6.49
C VAL A 131 -4.19 14.75 5.24
N LEU A 132 -3.85 14.19 4.07
CA LEU A 132 -4.58 14.42 2.83
C LEU A 132 -6.00 13.85 2.87
N ASP A 133 -6.24 12.80 3.66
CA ASP A 133 -7.57 12.19 3.85
C ASP A 133 -8.53 13.10 4.63
N PHE A 134 -7.98 14.07 5.37
CA PHE A 134 -8.73 15.11 6.09
C PHE A 134 -8.74 16.45 5.35
N MET A 135 -8.16 16.50 4.14
CA MET A 135 -8.13 17.67 3.29
C MET A 135 -9.07 17.48 2.09
N LYS A 136 -9.44 18.60 1.47
CA LYS A 136 -10.10 18.64 0.17
C LYS A 136 -9.31 19.52 -0.79
N ARG A 137 -9.18 19.09 -2.05
CA ARG A 137 -8.56 19.89 -3.11
C ARG A 137 -9.63 20.56 -3.95
N THR A 138 -9.60 21.89 -3.99
CA THR A 138 -10.49 22.69 -4.84
C THR A 138 -9.67 23.34 -5.96
N SER A 139 -10.01 23.07 -7.21
CA SER A 139 -9.45 23.79 -8.36
C SER A 139 -10.13 25.15 -8.50
N PHE A 140 -9.35 26.18 -8.80
CA PHE A 140 -9.85 27.50 -9.16
C PHE A 140 -9.23 27.93 -10.49
N LEU A 141 -10.00 28.65 -11.30
CA LEU A 141 -9.55 29.20 -12.57
C LEU A 141 -10.03 30.65 -12.65
N SER A 142 -9.15 31.53 -13.11
CA SER A 142 -9.47 32.90 -13.49
C SER A 142 -8.86 33.15 -14.86
N LEU A 143 -9.64 33.74 -15.76
CA LEU A 143 -9.21 34.10 -17.10
C LEU A 143 -9.35 35.61 -17.24
N SER A 144 -8.30 36.26 -17.75
CA SER A 144 -8.45 37.60 -18.31
C SER A 144 -9.22 37.51 -19.64
N GLN A 145 -9.62 38.66 -20.17
CA GLN A 145 -10.26 38.73 -21.47
C GLN A 145 -9.33 38.21 -22.59
N GLU A 146 -8.04 38.56 -22.53
CA GLU A 146 -7.03 38.09 -23.49
C GLU A 146 -6.83 36.57 -23.38
N GLY A 147 -6.80 36.04 -22.16
CA GLY A 147 -6.71 34.60 -21.93
C GLY A 147 -7.90 33.86 -22.52
N LEU A 148 -9.11 34.39 -22.33
CA LEU A 148 -10.32 33.84 -22.93
C LEU A 148 -10.28 33.96 -24.46
N ALA A 149 -9.77 35.05 -25.03
CA ALA A 149 -9.64 35.21 -26.47
C ALA A 149 -8.74 34.14 -27.12
N VAL A 150 -7.71 33.68 -26.40
CA VAL A 150 -6.80 32.62 -26.88
C VAL A 150 -7.46 31.24 -26.86
N ILE A 151 -8.08 30.83 -25.74
CA ILE A 151 -8.59 29.46 -25.59
C ILE A 151 -10.08 29.31 -25.96
N GLY A 152 -10.83 30.40 -25.94
CA GLY A 152 -12.29 30.42 -26.14
C GLY A 152 -12.72 29.85 -27.49
N PRO A 153 -12.08 30.18 -28.63
CA PRO A 153 -12.45 29.58 -29.92
C PRO A 153 -12.31 28.05 -29.95
N ALA A 154 -11.32 27.48 -29.24
CA ALA A 154 -11.19 26.03 -29.12
C ALA A 154 -12.31 25.44 -28.26
N ALA A 155 -12.65 26.10 -27.15
CA ALA A 155 -13.77 25.68 -26.29
C ALA A 155 -15.12 25.70 -27.03
N VAL A 156 -15.37 26.71 -27.87
CA VAL A 156 -16.57 26.77 -28.72
C VAL A 156 -16.62 25.57 -29.68
N ARG A 157 -15.55 25.31 -30.43
CA ARG A 157 -15.50 24.19 -31.38
C ARG A 157 -15.71 22.83 -30.71
N LEU A 158 -15.12 22.62 -29.55
CA LEU A 158 -15.31 21.38 -28.77
C LEU A 158 -16.77 21.25 -28.32
N ALA A 159 -17.35 22.30 -27.75
CA ALA A 159 -18.75 22.29 -27.30
C ALA A 159 -19.74 22.07 -28.45
N GLU A 160 -19.48 22.59 -29.65
CA GLU A 160 -20.29 22.32 -30.84
C GLU A 160 -20.17 20.87 -31.31
N ALA A 161 -18.96 20.33 -31.35
CA ALA A 161 -18.71 18.93 -31.72
C ALA A 161 -19.37 17.93 -30.75
N GLU A 162 -19.45 18.28 -29.47
CA GLU A 162 -20.15 17.50 -28.43
C GLU A 162 -21.68 17.70 -28.44
N GLY A 163 -22.22 18.59 -29.28
CA GLY A 163 -23.65 18.88 -29.33
C GLY A 163 -24.17 19.66 -28.12
N LEU A 164 -23.32 20.49 -27.49
CA LEU A 164 -23.62 21.29 -26.30
C LEU A 164 -23.74 22.80 -26.63
N PRO A 165 -24.81 23.26 -27.30
CA PRO A 165 -24.90 24.63 -27.83
C PRO A 165 -24.91 25.72 -26.74
N ALA A 166 -25.41 25.41 -25.54
CA ALA A 166 -25.38 26.35 -24.42
C ALA A 166 -23.95 26.59 -23.90
N HIS A 167 -23.09 25.56 -23.90
CA HIS A 167 -21.68 25.70 -23.51
C HIS A 167 -20.94 26.57 -24.52
N ALA A 168 -21.09 26.27 -25.82
CA ALA A 168 -20.52 27.06 -26.91
C ALA A 168 -20.95 28.54 -26.81
N ARG A 169 -22.25 28.78 -26.66
CA ARG A 169 -22.80 30.14 -26.53
C ARG A 169 -22.28 30.88 -25.30
N SER A 170 -22.08 30.19 -24.17
CA SER A 170 -21.55 30.83 -22.95
C SER A 170 -20.16 31.44 -23.15
N VAL A 171 -19.32 30.81 -23.98
CA VAL A 171 -17.99 31.29 -24.33
C VAL A 171 -18.09 32.35 -25.44
N ALA A 172 -18.82 32.06 -26.52
CA ALA A 172 -18.93 32.94 -27.68
C ALA A 172 -19.42 34.36 -27.33
N LEU A 173 -20.39 34.48 -26.40
CA LEU A 173 -20.92 35.77 -25.94
C LEU A 173 -19.88 36.66 -25.22
N ARG A 174 -18.73 36.11 -24.81
CA ARG A 174 -17.64 36.82 -24.14
C ARG A 174 -16.45 37.08 -25.05
N LEU A 175 -16.46 36.53 -26.27
CA LEU A 175 -15.46 36.76 -27.31
C LEU A 175 -15.85 37.91 -28.25
N SER A 176 -17.11 38.35 -28.19
CA SER A 176 -17.68 39.45 -28.97
C SER A 176 -17.50 40.81 -28.30
#